data_AF-A0AAU2VEC7-F1
#
_entry.id   AF-A0AAU2VEC7-F1
#
_cell.length_a   1.000
_cell.length_b   1.000
_cell.length_c   1.000
_cell.angle_alpha   90.00
_cell.angle_beta   90.00
_cell.angle_gamma   90.00
#
_symmetry.space_group_name_H-M   'P 1'
#
loop_
_entity.id
_entity.type
_entity.pdbx_description
1 polymer ?
#
loop_
_entity_poly.entity_id
_entity_poly.type
_entity_poly.pdbx_seq_one_letter_code
_entity_poly.pdbx_strand_id
1 'polypeptide(L)'
;MFFLHRNSAGGADATMSDQLLRSGTRSARGRRVLDSAILRLVAATAVGALTGLVLFSLTQVTSRSLFVITGGVAGAAAVVVVQWYQRTARLTEVKVAIPQLSELTFAVNNDSRQVAWQMFVETVTRVATQPLASDEGVVREALTSMYGLFATTRGILKTARPSAPVPGGQTVEYLAITMLNRELRPFLSQWHSRLREFEQAHPDSPESDWVDNAACRAELQRVQRDIHAYAVGFARLAGVREAESMIGQVPAPRAPDDRSERSGSNPDPR
;
A
#
# COMPACT_ATOMS: atom_id res chain seq x y z
N MET A 1 -68.04 27.20 37.99
CA MET A 1 -66.97 27.78 38.81
C MET A 1 -65.66 27.55 38.07
N PHE A 2 -64.85 28.60 37.92
CA PHE A 2 -63.49 28.71 37.35
C PHE A 2 -62.54 27.51 37.68
N PHE A 3 -61.39 27.21 37.03
CA PHE A 3 -60.33 28.03 36.42
C PHE A 3 -59.40 27.16 35.51
N LEU A 4 -58.65 27.83 34.62
CA LEU A 4 -57.58 27.37 33.71
C LEU A 4 -56.32 26.76 34.39
N HIS A 5 -55.60 25.87 33.69
CA HIS A 5 -54.16 26.03 33.48
C HIS A 5 -53.60 25.32 32.22
N ARG A 6 -52.46 25.85 31.79
CA ARG A 6 -51.80 25.93 30.47
C ARG A 6 -50.80 24.79 30.20
N ASN A 7 -50.50 24.59 28.91
CA ASN A 7 -49.17 24.42 28.26
C ASN A 7 -48.86 23.08 27.58
N SER A 8 -48.64 23.10 26.25
CA SER A 8 -47.42 22.60 25.59
C SER A 8 -47.54 22.76 24.07
N ALA A 9 -46.80 23.72 23.52
CA ALA A 9 -46.52 23.86 22.09
C ALA A 9 -45.02 23.57 21.90
N GLY A 10 -44.67 22.64 21.02
CA GLY A 10 -43.28 22.31 20.71
C GLY A 10 -43.13 20.95 20.04
N GLY A 11 -43.41 20.85 18.74
CA GLY A 11 -43.25 19.58 18.02
C GLY A 11 -43.34 19.61 16.50
N ALA A 12 -43.51 20.76 15.85
CA ALA A 12 -43.76 20.81 14.40
C ALA A 12 -42.65 21.48 13.55
N ASP A 13 -41.72 22.23 14.15
CA ASP A 13 -40.74 23.03 13.37
C ASP A 13 -39.41 22.32 13.06
N ALA A 14 -39.10 21.21 13.73
CA ALA A 14 -37.82 20.52 13.55
C ALA A 14 -37.73 19.69 12.26
N THR A 15 -38.87 19.25 11.71
CA THR A 15 -38.92 18.32 10.57
C THR A 15 -38.86 19.00 9.20
N MET A 16 -39.25 20.28 9.09
CA MET A 16 -39.25 21.01 7.82
C MET A 16 -37.88 21.62 7.48
N SER A 17 -37.10 21.96 8.51
CA SER A 17 -35.73 22.48 8.39
C SER A 17 -34.74 21.45 7.85
N ASP A 18 -34.93 20.17 8.18
CA ASP A 18 -34.02 19.08 7.78
C ASP A 18 -34.27 18.60 6.33
N GLN A 19 -35.49 18.79 5.80
CA GLN A 19 -35.78 18.54 4.38
C GLN A 19 -35.17 19.58 3.44
N LEU A 20 -35.09 20.86 3.87
CA LEU A 20 -34.51 21.92 3.05
C LEU A 20 -32.98 21.78 2.93
N LEU A 21 -32.29 21.32 3.99
CA LEU A 21 -30.85 21.06 3.97
C LEU A 21 -30.44 19.85 3.10
N ARG A 22 -31.30 18.83 2.95
CA ARG A 22 -31.05 17.68 2.06
C ARG A 22 -31.21 17.99 0.56
N SER A 23 -31.88 19.09 0.21
CA SER A 23 -32.08 19.51 -1.20
C SER A 23 -30.83 20.17 -1.81
N GLY A 24 -29.99 20.81 -0.98
CA GLY A 24 -28.79 21.53 -1.44
C GLY A 24 -27.61 20.64 -1.85
N THR A 25 -27.55 19.39 -1.36
CA THR A 25 -26.38 18.52 -1.56
C THR A 25 -26.46 17.64 -2.82
N ARG A 26 -27.66 17.40 -3.38
CA ARG A 26 -27.81 16.71 -4.68
C ARG A 26 -27.44 17.61 -5.87
N SER A 27 -27.59 18.93 -5.73
CA SER A 27 -27.23 19.93 -6.76
C SER A 27 -25.71 20.01 -7.00
N ALA A 28 -24.90 19.95 -5.93
CA ALA A 28 -23.45 20.12 -6.02
C ALA A 28 -22.72 18.97 -6.76
N ARG A 29 -23.27 17.74 -6.72
CA ARG A 29 -22.68 16.56 -7.38
C ARG A 29 -22.98 16.53 -8.88
N GLY A 30 -24.17 16.96 -9.30
CA GLY A 30 -24.54 17.11 -10.70
C GLY A 30 -23.74 18.22 -11.39
N ARG A 31 -23.49 19.33 -10.67
CA ARG A 31 -22.69 20.46 -11.17
C ARG A 31 -21.25 20.07 -11.54
N ARG A 32 -20.53 19.33 -10.68
CA ARG A 32 -19.14 18.92 -10.96
C ARG A 32 -19.00 17.97 -12.17
N VAL A 33 -19.95 17.07 -12.36
CA VAL A 33 -19.95 16.16 -13.52
C VAL A 33 -20.22 16.94 -14.79
N LEU A 34 -21.20 17.87 -14.74
CA LEU A 34 -21.53 18.75 -15.85
C LEU A 34 -20.35 19.67 -16.23
N ASP A 35 -19.65 20.25 -15.24
CA ASP A 35 -18.47 21.09 -15.45
C ASP A 35 -17.35 20.31 -16.16
N SER A 36 -17.13 19.05 -15.79
CA SER A 36 -16.11 18.20 -16.43
C SER A 36 -16.46 17.79 -17.86
N ALA A 37 -17.76 17.61 -18.17
CA ALA A 37 -18.23 17.29 -19.51
C ALA A 37 -18.15 18.50 -20.44
N ILE A 38 -18.50 19.68 -19.93
CA ILE A 38 -18.36 20.96 -20.66
C ILE A 38 -16.88 21.25 -20.94
N LEU A 39 -15.99 21.02 -19.97
CA LEU A 39 -14.54 21.24 -20.18
C LEU A 39 -13.98 20.35 -21.30
N ARG A 40 -14.39 19.07 -21.35
CA ARG A 40 -13.98 18.13 -22.40
C ARG A 40 -14.53 18.52 -23.77
N LEU A 41 -15.78 18.99 -23.82
CA LEU A 41 -16.39 19.46 -25.06
C LEU A 41 -15.64 20.67 -25.61
N VAL A 42 -15.37 21.68 -24.78
CA VAL A 42 -14.64 22.90 -25.15
C VAL A 42 -13.22 22.58 -25.62
N ALA A 43 -12.53 21.66 -24.94
CA ALA A 43 -11.21 21.21 -25.37
C ALA A 43 -11.25 20.51 -26.74
N ALA A 44 -12.25 19.65 -26.97
CA ALA A 44 -12.42 18.96 -28.25
C ALA A 44 -12.74 19.92 -29.40
N THR A 45 -13.61 20.92 -29.19
CA THR A 45 -13.88 21.95 -30.20
C THR A 45 -12.67 22.84 -30.46
N ALA A 46 -11.88 23.20 -29.44
CA ALA A 46 -10.66 23.96 -29.63
C ALA A 46 -9.62 23.19 -30.46
N VAL A 47 -9.43 21.90 -30.17
CA VAL A 47 -8.53 21.02 -30.94
C VAL A 47 -9.03 20.86 -32.38
N GLY A 48 -10.34 20.65 -32.57
CA GLY A 48 -10.95 20.57 -33.90
C GLY A 48 -10.78 21.86 -34.71
N ALA A 49 -10.98 23.02 -34.09
CA ALA A 49 -10.80 24.33 -34.72
C ALA A 49 -9.33 24.58 -35.10
N LEU A 50 -8.38 24.24 -34.23
CA LEU A 50 -6.94 24.34 -34.54
C LEU A 50 -6.55 23.42 -35.69
N THR A 51 -7.05 22.18 -35.70
CA THR A 51 -6.79 21.22 -36.78
C THR A 51 -7.36 21.71 -38.11
N GLY A 52 -8.57 22.25 -38.09
CA GLY A 52 -9.21 22.86 -39.27
C GLY A 52 -8.47 24.08 -39.79
N LEU A 53 -7.97 24.95 -38.90
CA LEU A 53 -7.22 26.16 -39.27
C LEU A 53 -5.86 25.81 -39.90
N VAL A 54 -5.18 24.78 -39.38
CA VAL A 54 -3.95 24.24 -39.95
C VAL A 54 -4.19 23.67 -41.36
N LEU A 55 -5.23 22.85 -41.54
CA LEU A 55 -5.60 22.31 -42.86
C LEU A 55 -5.99 23.40 -43.87
N PHE A 56 -6.77 24.40 -43.44
CA PHE A 56 -7.19 25.51 -44.30
C PHE A 56 -5.98 26.36 -44.75
N SER A 57 -5.06 26.68 -43.83
CA SER A 57 -3.85 27.43 -44.16
C SER A 57 -2.91 26.69 -45.13
N LEU A 58 -2.86 25.35 -45.05
CA LEU A 58 -2.10 24.50 -45.98
C LEU A 58 -2.69 24.50 -47.40
N THR A 59 -4.01 24.68 -47.55
CA THR A 59 -4.68 24.64 -48.87
C THR A 59 -4.59 25.95 -49.66
N GLN A 60 -4.30 27.10 -49.02
CA GLN A 60 -4.30 28.40 -49.69
C GLN A 60 -2.92 28.95 -50.09
N VAL A 61 -1.80 28.40 -49.58
CA VAL A 61 -0.49 29.07 -49.72
C VAL A 61 0.57 28.15 -50.35
N THR A 62 0.75 28.29 -51.66
CA THR A 62 1.77 27.60 -52.48
C THR A 62 3.16 28.21 -52.28
N SER A 63 3.84 27.89 -51.17
CA SER A 63 5.30 28.12 -51.07
C SER A 63 6.02 26.95 -50.39
N ARG A 64 7.08 26.43 -51.05
CA ARG A 64 7.84 25.25 -50.60
C ARG A 64 8.47 25.41 -49.21
N SER A 65 8.87 26.62 -48.83
CA SER A 65 9.49 26.93 -47.53
C SER A 65 8.52 26.79 -46.36
N LEU A 66 7.22 27.00 -46.58
CA LEU A 66 6.20 26.92 -45.54
C LEU A 66 5.95 25.47 -45.12
N PHE A 67 5.98 24.52 -46.06
CA PHE A 67 5.85 23.09 -45.76
C PHE A 67 6.95 22.58 -44.81
N VAL A 68 8.19 23.05 -44.99
CA VAL A 68 9.32 22.67 -44.12
C VAL A 68 9.12 23.21 -42.70
N ILE A 69 8.68 24.46 -42.56
CA ILE A 69 8.43 25.09 -41.26
C ILE A 69 7.25 24.42 -40.55
N THR A 70 6.13 24.21 -41.27
CA THR A 70 4.93 23.60 -40.69
C THR A 70 5.18 22.16 -40.28
N GLY A 71 5.92 21.39 -41.10
CA GLY A 71 6.34 20.03 -40.77
C GLY A 71 7.26 19.97 -39.54
N GLY A 72 8.20 20.91 -39.42
CA GLY A 72 9.06 21.02 -38.24
C GLY A 72 8.29 21.32 -36.96
N VAL A 73 7.35 22.27 -37.02
CA VAL A 73 6.50 22.63 -35.86
C VAL A 73 5.57 21.49 -35.48
N ALA A 74 4.94 20.82 -36.46
CA ALA A 74 4.08 19.67 -36.22
C ALA A 74 4.87 18.50 -35.61
N GLY A 75 6.09 18.24 -36.09
CA GLY A 75 6.99 17.23 -35.53
C GLY A 75 7.38 17.55 -34.09
N ALA A 76 7.75 18.79 -33.78
CA ALA A 76 8.08 19.22 -32.42
C ALA A 76 6.86 19.11 -31.49
N ALA A 77 5.69 19.54 -31.94
CA ALA A 77 4.44 19.41 -31.18
C ALA A 77 4.09 17.94 -30.92
N ALA A 78 4.24 17.06 -31.91
CA ALA A 78 4.03 15.62 -31.74
C ALA A 78 5.01 15.03 -30.71
N VAL A 79 6.29 15.41 -30.73
CA VAL A 79 7.27 14.97 -29.73
C VAL A 79 6.90 15.45 -28.34
N VAL A 80 6.49 16.70 -28.18
CA VAL A 80 6.05 17.25 -26.87
C VAL A 80 4.80 16.54 -26.37
N VAL A 81 3.82 16.29 -27.23
CA VAL A 81 2.60 15.54 -26.89
C VAL A 81 2.93 14.10 -26.49
N VAL A 82 3.79 13.42 -27.26
CA VAL A 82 4.24 12.05 -26.95
C VAL A 82 5.01 12.02 -25.63
N GLN A 83 5.91 12.96 -25.38
CA GLN A 83 6.61 13.07 -24.09
C GLN A 83 5.65 13.32 -22.93
N TRP A 84 4.66 14.20 -23.11
CA TRP A 84 3.67 14.50 -22.08
C TRP A 84 2.76 13.30 -21.79
N TYR A 85 2.32 12.58 -22.84
CA TYR A 85 1.50 11.38 -22.72
C TYR A 85 2.27 10.23 -22.04
N GLN A 86 3.52 9.98 -22.44
CA GLN A 86 4.34 8.94 -21.81
C GLN A 86 4.61 9.20 -20.32
N ARG A 87 4.69 10.48 -19.90
CA ARG A 87 4.86 10.87 -18.49
C ARG A 87 3.58 10.74 -17.66
N THR A 88 2.42 10.95 -18.25
CA THR A 88 1.13 11.00 -17.52
C THR A 88 0.32 9.70 -17.60
N ALA A 89 0.45 8.90 -18.66
CA ALA A 89 -0.40 7.74 -18.91
C ALA A 89 0.01 6.45 -18.17
N ARG A 90 1.15 6.39 -17.48
CA ARG A 90 1.64 5.17 -16.78
C ARG A 90 1.23 5.09 -15.31
N LEU A 91 0.06 5.62 -14.95
CA LEU A 91 -0.46 5.54 -13.58
C LEU A 91 -1.55 4.48 -13.55
N THR A 92 -1.24 3.29 -13.04
CA THR A 92 -2.25 2.29 -12.69
C THR A 92 -2.61 2.48 -11.23
N GLU A 93 -3.84 2.86 -10.95
CA GLU A 93 -4.34 2.99 -9.58
C GLU A 93 -4.69 1.58 -9.06
N VAL A 94 -4.07 1.17 -7.96
CA VAL A 94 -4.31 -0.11 -7.29
C VAL A 94 -4.82 0.18 -5.88
N LYS A 95 -6.05 -0.28 -5.59
CA LYS A 95 -6.59 -0.23 -4.23
C LYS A 95 -6.03 -1.39 -3.44
N VAL A 96 -5.33 -1.10 -2.34
CA VAL A 96 -4.86 -2.14 -1.41
C VAL A 96 -5.56 -1.93 -0.07
N ALA A 97 -6.47 -2.84 0.26
CA ALA A 97 -6.98 -2.96 1.62
C ALA A 97 -5.95 -3.74 2.45
N ILE A 98 -5.37 -3.09 3.45
CA ILE A 98 -4.50 -3.71 4.46
C ILE A 98 -5.28 -3.65 5.77
N PRO A 99 -5.48 -4.74 6.51
CA PRO A 99 -6.36 -4.75 7.69
C PRO A 99 -6.07 -3.66 8.74
N GLN A 100 -4.83 -3.17 8.86
CA GLN A 100 -4.46 -2.08 9.79
C GLN A 100 -4.45 -0.66 9.17
N LEU A 101 -4.68 -0.53 7.86
CA LEU A 101 -4.73 0.74 7.15
C LEU A 101 -6.05 0.80 6.36
N SER A 102 -6.99 1.67 6.76
CA SER A 102 -8.22 1.96 6.00
C SER A 102 -7.93 2.07 4.50
N GLU A 103 -8.80 1.55 3.64
CA GLU A 103 -8.60 1.45 2.18
C GLU A 103 -7.72 2.57 1.60
N LEU A 104 -6.45 2.25 1.37
CA LEU A 104 -5.51 3.19 0.79
C LEU A 104 -5.50 2.96 -0.72
N THR A 105 -5.77 4.04 -1.44
CA THR A 105 -5.56 4.10 -2.87
C THR A 105 -4.07 4.25 -3.11
N PHE A 106 -3.45 3.34 -3.85
CA PHE A 106 -2.04 3.46 -4.22
C PHE A 106 -1.94 3.68 -5.71
N ALA A 107 -1.04 4.56 -6.11
CA ALA A 107 -0.77 4.77 -7.52
C ALA A 107 0.54 4.11 -7.90
N VAL A 108 0.49 3.32 -8.97
CA VAL A 108 1.58 2.44 -9.35
C VAL A 108 2.10 2.85 -10.72
N ASN A 109 3.35 3.31 -10.73
CA ASN A 109 4.18 3.49 -11.93
C ASN A 109 5.28 2.41 -11.98
N ASN A 110 6.06 2.35 -13.07
CA ASN A 110 7.10 1.31 -13.22
C ASN A 110 8.16 1.33 -12.12
N ASP A 111 8.59 2.51 -11.66
CA ASP A 111 9.60 2.64 -10.61
C ASP A 111 9.08 2.10 -9.27
N SER A 112 7.83 2.44 -8.93
CA SER A 112 7.15 1.93 -7.73
C SER A 112 6.91 0.42 -7.78
N ARG A 113 6.67 -0.17 -8.96
CA ARG A 113 6.58 -1.63 -9.13
C ARG A 113 7.90 -2.31 -8.84
N GLN A 114 9.01 -1.74 -9.31
CA GLN A 114 10.34 -2.30 -9.07
C GLN A 114 10.69 -2.28 -7.58
N VAL A 115 10.42 -1.16 -6.90
CA VAL A 115 10.61 -1.05 -5.45
C VAL A 115 9.69 -2.03 -4.72
N ALA A 116 8.41 -2.09 -5.10
CA ALA A 116 7.45 -3.02 -4.51
C ALA A 116 7.87 -4.49 -4.68
N TRP A 117 8.42 -4.85 -5.85
CA TRP A 117 8.94 -6.18 -6.11
C TRP A 117 10.12 -6.52 -5.20
N GLN A 118 11.07 -5.61 -5.04
CA GLN A 118 12.20 -5.81 -4.13
C GLN A 118 11.72 -5.97 -2.68
N MET A 119 10.79 -5.11 -2.23
CA MET A 119 10.21 -5.23 -0.88
C MET A 119 9.47 -6.55 -0.68
N PHE A 120 8.70 -6.99 -1.68
CA PHE A 120 8.00 -8.27 -1.64
C PHE A 120 8.98 -9.43 -1.47
N VAL A 121 9.98 -9.53 -2.35
CA VAL A 121 10.99 -10.60 -2.31
C VAL A 121 11.69 -10.63 -0.96
N GLU A 122 12.24 -9.50 -0.50
CA GLU A 122 12.93 -9.43 0.79
C GLU A 122 12.05 -9.78 1.99
N THR A 123 10.76 -9.48 1.92
CA THR A 123 9.83 -9.79 3.03
C THR A 123 9.50 -11.29 3.07
N VAL A 124 9.30 -11.93 1.92
CA VAL A 124 8.81 -13.32 1.84
C VAL A 124 9.92 -14.36 1.89
N THR A 125 11.15 -14.02 1.49
CA THR A 125 12.27 -14.98 1.47
C THR A 125 13.08 -14.99 2.76
N ARG A 126 12.84 -14.05 3.68
CA ARG A 126 13.58 -13.99 4.95
C ARG A 126 12.90 -14.84 6.02
N VAL A 127 13.72 -15.52 6.80
CA VAL A 127 13.33 -16.29 8.02
C VAL A 127 12.50 -15.44 9.00
N ALA A 128 12.57 -14.11 8.91
CA ALA A 128 11.79 -13.17 9.71
C ALA A 128 10.28 -13.46 9.69
N THR A 129 9.74 -14.07 8.63
CA THR A 129 8.31 -14.39 8.51
C THR A 129 7.96 -15.84 8.84
N GLN A 130 8.94 -16.70 9.15
CA GLN A 130 8.67 -18.09 9.54
C GLN A 130 8.31 -18.16 11.03
N PRO A 131 7.17 -18.78 11.39
CA PRO A 131 6.79 -18.94 12.78
C PRO A 131 7.80 -19.83 13.49
N LEU A 132 8.28 -19.39 14.64
CA LEU A 132 8.99 -20.27 15.55
C LEU A 132 7.95 -21.13 16.26
N ALA A 133 8.18 -22.45 16.32
CA ALA A 133 7.39 -23.29 17.19
C ALA A 133 7.55 -22.82 18.65
N SER A 134 6.56 -23.10 19.49
CA SER A 134 6.55 -22.65 20.89
C SER A 134 7.75 -23.16 21.70
N ASP A 135 8.31 -24.30 21.31
CA ASP A 135 9.43 -25.00 21.95
C ASP A 135 10.71 -25.03 21.09
N GLU A 136 10.70 -24.48 19.88
CA GLU A 136 11.84 -24.51 18.95
C GLU A 136 12.29 -23.12 18.51
N GLY A 137 13.58 -23.01 18.19
CA GLY A 137 14.22 -21.83 17.63
C GLY A 137 14.61 -20.75 18.64
N VAL A 138 15.60 -19.93 18.28
CA VAL A 138 16.28 -18.99 19.16
C VAL A 138 15.72 -17.57 18.94
N VAL A 139 15.20 -16.90 19.98
CA VAL A 139 14.63 -15.54 19.86
C VAL A 139 15.69 -14.55 19.38
N ARG A 140 16.96 -14.72 19.80
CA ARG A 140 18.11 -13.96 19.27
C ARG A 140 18.18 -13.98 17.74
N GLU A 141 18.03 -15.15 17.12
CA GLU A 141 18.10 -15.29 15.66
C GLU A 141 16.91 -14.61 14.98
N ALA A 142 15.72 -14.72 15.59
CA ALA A 142 14.51 -14.07 15.08
C ALA A 142 14.62 -12.53 15.12
N LEU A 143 15.09 -11.97 16.24
CA LEU A 143 15.34 -10.54 16.38
C LEU A 143 16.38 -10.05 15.38
N THR A 144 17.47 -10.82 15.20
CA THR A 144 18.50 -10.53 14.20
C THR A 144 17.93 -10.53 12.79
N SER A 145 17.07 -11.50 12.47
CA SER A 145 16.41 -11.57 11.17
C SER A 145 15.48 -10.38 10.90
N MET A 146 14.69 -9.98 11.91
CA MET A 146 13.81 -8.80 11.88
C MET A 146 14.59 -7.50 11.74
N TYR A 147 15.72 -7.35 12.45
CA TYR A 147 16.63 -6.22 12.28
C TYR A 147 17.22 -6.18 10.87
N GLY A 148 17.58 -7.34 10.32
CA GLY A 148 18.04 -7.46 8.94
C GLY A 148 16.97 -7.00 7.94
N LEU A 149 15.70 -7.36 8.13
CA LEU A 149 14.59 -6.84 7.30
C LEU A 149 14.48 -5.32 7.41
N PHE A 150 14.60 -4.75 8.61
CA PHE A 150 14.60 -3.30 8.82
C PHE A 150 15.75 -2.62 8.05
N ALA A 151 16.96 -3.18 8.15
CA ALA A 151 18.15 -2.65 7.48
C ALA A 151 18.03 -2.72 5.95
N THR A 152 17.61 -3.87 5.40
CA THR A 152 17.44 -4.04 3.95
C THR A 152 16.35 -3.13 3.40
N THR A 153 15.21 -3.02 4.08
CA THR A 153 14.13 -2.11 3.66
C THR A 153 14.63 -0.66 3.57
N ARG A 154 15.40 -0.20 4.58
CA ARG A 154 16.05 1.13 4.52
C ARG A 154 17.07 1.25 3.40
N GLY A 155 17.82 0.18 3.11
CA GLY A 155 18.75 0.10 2.00
C GLY A 155 18.05 0.32 0.66
N ILE A 156 16.97 -0.44 0.40
CA ILE A 156 16.15 -0.31 -0.81
C ILE A 156 15.62 1.12 -0.94
N LEU A 157 15.03 1.68 0.12
CA LEU A 157 14.49 3.05 0.09
C LEU A 157 15.55 4.12 -0.17
N LYS A 158 16.79 3.92 0.26
CA LYS A 158 17.90 4.86 -0.01
C LYS A 158 18.37 4.81 -1.46
N THR A 159 18.34 3.63 -2.07
CA THR A 159 18.78 3.45 -3.47
C THR A 159 17.68 3.73 -4.48
N ALA A 160 16.42 3.60 -4.07
CA ALA A 160 15.27 3.91 -4.89
C ALA A 160 15.17 5.41 -5.18
N ARG A 161 14.69 5.74 -6.39
CA ARG A 161 14.21 7.10 -6.65
C ARG A 161 12.83 7.27 -6.02
N PRO A 162 12.53 8.44 -5.42
CA PRO A 162 11.19 8.69 -4.91
C PRO A 162 10.13 8.50 -6.00
N SER A 163 9.11 7.70 -5.72
CA SER A 163 7.95 7.55 -6.58
C SER A 163 7.29 8.91 -6.83
N ALA A 164 6.83 9.14 -8.06
CA ALA A 164 6.10 10.36 -8.41
C ALA A 164 4.88 10.53 -7.48
N PRO A 165 4.66 11.72 -6.90
CA PRO A 165 3.49 11.99 -6.07
C PRO A 165 2.21 11.78 -6.89
N VAL A 166 1.19 11.16 -6.28
CA VAL A 166 -0.10 10.99 -6.95
C VAL A 166 -1.23 11.61 -6.12
N PRO A 167 -2.07 12.48 -6.72
CA PRO A 167 -3.17 13.10 -6.01
C PRO A 167 -4.11 12.07 -5.38
N GLY A 168 -4.29 12.12 -4.06
CA GLY A 168 -5.20 11.23 -3.34
C GLY A 168 -4.75 9.79 -3.16
N GLY A 169 -3.50 9.46 -3.53
CA GLY A 169 -2.93 8.12 -3.40
C GLY A 169 -1.67 8.09 -2.54
N GLN A 170 -1.40 6.92 -1.96
CA GLN A 170 -0.16 6.62 -1.24
C GLN A 170 0.85 5.94 -2.15
N THR A 171 2.13 5.99 -1.76
CA THR A 171 3.22 5.38 -2.51
C THR A 171 3.70 4.07 -1.86
N VAL A 172 4.52 3.31 -2.58
CA VAL A 172 5.16 2.09 -2.02
C VAL A 172 6.08 2.42 -0.84
N GLU A 173 6.74 3.58 -0.87
CA GLU A 173 7.60 4.06 0.21
C GLU A 173 6.79 4.37 1.46
N TYR A 174 5.58 4.92 1.31
CA TYR A 174 4.67 5.10 2.44
C TYR A 174 4.37 3.76 3.12
N LEU A 175 4.07 2.72 2.33
CA LEU A 175 3.80 1.39 2.86
C LEU A 175 5.03 0.80 3.60
N ALA A 176 6.21 0.92 3.00
CA ALA A 176 7.47 0.46 3.60
C ALA A 176 7.84 1.21 4.88
N ILE A 177 7.75 2.54 4.88
CA ILE A 177 8.03 3.36 6.07
C ILE A 177 7.03 3.05 7.19
N THR A 178 5.76 2.77 6.82
CA THR A 178 4.74 2.36 7.78
C THR A 178 5.10 1.01 8.42
N MET A 179 5.47 0.00 7.63
CA MET A 179 5.95 -1.30 8.17
C MET A 179 7.14 -1.12 9.11
N LEU A 180 8.13 -0.30 8.71
CA LEU A 180 9.32 -0.04 9.53
C LEU A 180 8.97 0.62 10.86
N ASN A 181 8.09 1.62 10.85
CA ASN A 181 7.85 2.45 12.03
C ASN A 181 6.74 1.92 12.94
N ARG A 182 5.73 1.22 12.40
CA ARG A 182 4.62 0.69 13.19
C ARG A 182 4.87 -0.71 13.71
N GLU A 183 5.55 -1.56 12.93
CA GLU A 183 5.78 -2.95 13.33
C GLU A 183 7.22 -3.16 13.81
N LEU A 184 8.21 -2.93 12.94
CA LEU A 184 9.58 -3.34 13.25
C LEU A 184 10.25 -2.48 14.33
N ARG A 185 10.16 -1.15 14.24
CA ARG A 185 10.84 -0.24 15.18
C ARG A 185 10.42 -0.43 16.63
N PRO A 186 9.13 -0.40 17.01
CA PRO A 186 8.75 -0.55 18.42
C PRO A 186 9.16 -1.93 18.96
N PHE A 187 8.89 -2.99 18.19
CA PHE A 187 9.27 -4.36 18.55
C PHE A 187 10.78 -4.49 18.79
N LEU A 188 11.61 -4.10 17.81
CA LEU A 188 13.06 -4.20 17.91
C LEU A 188 13.62 -3.34 19.04
N SER A 189 13.07 -2.13 19.26
CA SER A 189 13.55 -1.22 20.31
C SER A 189 13.28 -1.76 21.71
N GLN A 190 12.17 -2.47 21.89
CA GLN A 190 11.79 -3.07 23.17
C GLN A 190 12.59 -4.33 23.46
N TRP A 191 12.67 -5.25 22.50
CA TRP A 191 13.16 -6.59 22.77
C TRP A 191 14.68 -6.75 22.64
N HIS A 192 15.36 -5.97 21.78
CA HIS A 192 16.82 -6.03 21.68
C HIS A 192 17.54 -5.51 22.94
N SER A 193 17.00 -4.50 23.63
CA SER A 193 17.60 -4.03 24.89
C SER A 193 17.44 -5.08 25.98
N ARG A 194 16.21 -5.55 26.20
CA ARG A 194 15.88 -6.52 27.24
C ARG A 194 16.60 -7.85 27.08
N LEU A 195 16.67 -8.37 25.84
CA LEU A 195 17.41 -9.61 25.59
C LEU A 195 18.90 -9.42 25.89
N ARG A 196 19.51 -8.30 25.45
CA ARG A 196 20.92 -8.03 25.76
C ARG A 196 21.20 -7.90 27.25
N GLU A 197 20.30 -7.26 28.00
CA GLU A 197 20.43 -7.14 29.46
C GLU A 197 20.40 -8.52 30.14
N PHE A 198 19.49 -9.41 29.71
CA PHE A 198 19.44 -10.78 30.22
C PHE A 198 20.73 -11.56 29.90
N GLU A 199 21.20 -11.51 28.65
CA GLU A 199 22.40 -12.20 28.19
C GLU A 199 23.67 -11.74 28.92
N GLN A 200 23.74 -10.45 29.26
CA GLN A 200 24.86 -9.90 30.02
C GLN A 200 24.81 -10.32 31.50
N ALA A 201 23.61 -10.37 32.09
CA ALA A 201 23.44 -10.78 33.48
C ALA A 201 23.57 -12.30 33.66
N HIS A 202 23.24 -13.09 32.64
CA HIS A 202 23.23 -14.55 32.68
C HIS A 202 23.93 -15.17 31.44
N PRO A 203 25.26 -15.06 31.31
CA PRO A 203 25.97 -15.48 30.10
C PRO A 203 25.83 -16.97 29.75
N ASP A 204 25.68 -17.82 30.78
CA ASP A 204 25.62 -19.28 30.64
C ASP A 204 24.20 -19.83 30.73
N SER A 205 23.20 -18.98 30.99
CA SER A 205 21.80 -19.42 31.07
C SER A 205 21.18 -19.55 29.69
N PRO A 206 20.41 -20.62 29.44
CA PRO A 206 19.65 -20.72 28.21
C PRO A 206 18.59 -19.62 28.12
N GLU A 207 18.24 -19.22 26.90
CA GLU A 207 17.24 -18.19 26.63
C GLU A 207 15.84 -18.56 27.17
N SER A 208 15.58 -19.85 27.40
CA SER A 208 14.35 -20.35 28.05
C SER A 208 14.17 -19.83 29.47
N ASP A 209 15.25 -19.49 30.16
CA ASP A 209 15.22 -19.00 31.54
C ASP A 209 14.93 -17.51 31.61
N TRP A 210 14.93 -16.82 30.46
CA TRP A 210 14.58 -15.41 30.38
C TRP A 210 13.09 -15.22 30.66
N VAL A 211 12.76 -14.53 31.76
CA VAL A 211 11.38 -14.30 32.23
C VAL A 211 10.47 -13.69 31.15
N ASP A 212 11.05 -12.89 30.27
CA ASP A 212 10.36 -12.17 29.21
C ASP A 212 10.27 -12.98 27.89
N ASN A 213 10.84 -14.19 27.82
CA ASN A 213 10.92 -15.02 26.62
C ASN A 213 9.52 -15.28 26.01
N ALA A 214 8.58 -15.73 26.84
CA ALA A 214 7.22 -16.03 26.39
C ALA A 214 6.49 -14.79 25.84
N ALA A 215 6.65 -13.63 26.49
CA ALA A 215 6.07 -12.38 26.03
C ALA A 215 6.70 -11.91 24.71
N CYS A 216 8.02 -12.02 24.58
CA CYS A 216 8.75 -11.69 23.35
C CYS A 216 8.30 -12.58 22.18
N ARG A 217 8.14 -13.89 22.40
CA ARG A 217 7.64 -14.83 21.37
C ARG A 217 6.22 -14.51 20.94
N ALA A 218 5.33 -14.20 21.89
CA ALA A 218 3.95 -13.84 21.58
C ALA A 218 3.87 -12.56 20.71
N GLU A 219 4.65 -11.54 21.05
CA GLU A 219 4.70 -10.31 20.25
C GLU A 219 5.37 -10.53 18.88
N LEU A 220 6.43 -11.35 18.82
CA LEU A 220 7.07 -11.73 17.56
C LEU A 220 6.05 -12.37 16.61
N GLN A 221 5.24 -13.31 17.08
CA GLN A 221 4.19 -13.93 16.27
C GLN A 221 3.14 -12.92 15.79
N ARG A 222 2.80 -11.90 16.61
CA ARG A 222 1.94 -10.80 16.19
C ARG A 222 2.58 -10.01 15.04
N VAL A 223 3.81 -9.55 15.23
CA VAL A 223 4.57 -8.77 14.24
C VAL A 223 4.76 -9.55 12.94
N GLN A 224 5.00 -10.87 13.00
CA GLN A 224 5.08 -11.73 11.82
C GLN A 224 3.79 -11.75 11.01
N ARG A 225 2.63 -11.89 11.67
CA ARG A 225 1.32 -11.80 11.00
C ARG A 225 1.09 -10.42 10.39
N ASP A 226 1.49 -9.37 11.10
CA ASP A 226 1.32 -8.00 10.62
C ASP A 226 2.20 -7.74 9.38
N ILE A 227 3.48 -8.17 9.40
CA ILE A 227 4.42 -8.10 8.27
C ILE A 227 3.91 -8.90 7.06
N HIS A 228 3.26 -10.04 7.27
CA HIS A 228 2.65 -10.80 6.18
C HIS A 228 1.62 -9.97 5.40
N ALA A 229 0.81 -9.15 6.08
CA ALA A 229 -0.13 -8.25 5.41
C ALA A 229 0.58 -7.18 4.55
N TYR A 230 1.73 -6.67 5.02
CA TYR A 230 2.58 -5.78 4.22
C TYR A 230 3.17 -6.49 3.00
N ALA A 231 3.62 -7.75 3.13
CA ALA A 231 4.13 -8.56 2.01
C ALA A 231 3.09 -8.69 0.89
N VAL A 232 1.84 -9.01 1.25
CA VAL A 232 0.72 -9.05 0.29
C VAL A 232 0.49 -7.69 -0.36
N GLY A 233 0.58 -6.60 0.41
CA GLY A 233 0.50 -5.23 -0.11
C GLY A 233 1.58 -4.94 -1.15
N PHE A 234 2.84 -5.27 -0.87
CA PHE A 234 3.95 -5.11 -1.82
C PHE A 234 3.75 -5.94 -3.08
N ALA A 235 3.30 -7.19 -2.95
CA ALA A 235 3.03 -8.04 -4.11
C ALA A 235 1.96 -7.42 -5.04
N ARG A 236 0.87 -6.89 -4.47
CA ARG A 236 -0.19 -6.21 -5.22
C ARG A 236 0.34 -4.96 -5.93
N LEU A 237 1.16 -4.15 -5.25
CA LEU A 237 1.81 -2.98 -5.85
C LEU A 237 2.80 -3.35 -6.96
N ALA A 238 3.51 -4.47 -6.81
CA ALA A 238 4.41 -4.99 -7.83
C ALA A 238 3.67 -5.55 -9.07
N GLY A 239 2.37 -5.82 -8.96
CA GLY A 239 1.58 -6.46 -10.02
C GLY A 239 1.75 -7.99 -10.06
N VAL A 240 2.18 -8.59 -8.95
CA VAL A 240 2.27 -10.05 -8.81
C VAL A 240 0.86 -10.63 -8.79
N ARG A 241 0.59 -11.53 -9.74
CA ARG A 241 -0.64 -12.32 -9.76
C ARG A 241 -0.51 -13.44 -8.74
N GLU A 242 -1.58 -13.74 -8.00
CA GLU A 242 -1.59 -14.83 -7.01
C GLU A 242 -0.55 -14.68 -5.89
N ALA A 243 -0.34 -13.46 -5.38
CA ALA A 243 0.61 -13.20 -4.30
C ALA A 243 0.49 -14.16 -3.11
N GLU A 244 -0.74 -14.51 -2.73
CA GLU A 244 -1.04 -15.39 -1.61
C GLU A 244 -0.57 -16.84 -1.85
N SER A 245 -0.52 -17.31 -3.11
CA SER A 245 0.02 -18.64 -3.42
C SER A 245 1.55 -18.68 -3.36
N MET A 246 2.21 -17.57 -3.71
CA MET A 246 3.68 -17.45 -3.69
C MET A 246 4.27 -17.33 -2.28
N ILE A 247 3.53 -16.72 -1.34
CA ILE A 247 3.99 -16.56 0.04
C ILE A 247 3.97 -17.90 0.79
N GLY A 248 3.20 -18.88 0.30
CA GLY A 248 2.92 -20.13 1.01
C GLY A 248 2.04 -19.87 2.22
N GLN A 249 1.13 -20.81 2.55
CA GLN A 249 0.45 -20.75 3.84
C GLN A 249 1.50 -20.90 4.94
N VAL A 250 1.61 -19.91 5.83
CA VAL A 250 2.35 -20.05 7.09
C VAL A 250 1.81 -21.31 7.77
N PRO A 251 2.59 -22.40 7.91
CA PRO A 251 2.09 -23.61 8.54
C PRO A 251 1.69 -23.27 9.98
N ALA A 252 0.50 -23.70 10.40
CA ALA A 252 0.09 -23.56 11.79
C ALA A 252 1.17 -24.19 12.70
N PRO A 253 1.41 -23.65 13.91
CA PRO A 253 2.34 -24.25 14.86
C PRO A 253 2.06 -25.76 14.98
N ARG A 254 3.09 -26.61 14.83
CA ARG A 254 2.92 -28.05 15.00
C ARG A 254 2.36 -28.31 16.40
N ALA A 255 1.26 -29.04 16.47
CA ALA A 255 0.70 -29.45 17.76
C ALA A 255 1.69 -30.39 18.46
N PRO A 256 1.78 -30.37 19.81
CA PRO A 256 2.74 -31.18 20.56
C PRO A 256 2.67 -32.69 20.34
N ASP A 257 1.56 -33.20 19.78
CA ASP A 257 1.21 -34.62 19.79
C ASP A 257 1.82 -35.46 18.64
N ASP A 258 2.41 -34.84 17.62
CA ASP A 258 2.92 -35.53 16.42
C ASP A 258 4.23 -36.32 16.66
N ARG A 259 4.76 -36.31 17.89
CA ARG A 259 5.93 -37.10 18.29
C ARG A 259 5.60 -38.54 18.68
N SER A 260 4.35 -38.83 19.06
CA SER A 260 3.98 -40.14 19.61
C SER A 260 3.72 -41.22 18.54
N GLU A 261 3.35 -40.83 17.32
CA GLU A 261 2.98 -41.81 16.27
C GLU A 261 4.18 -42.34 15.45
N ARG A 262 5.30 -41.61 15.38
CA ARG A 262 6.45 -42.00 14.52
C ARG A 262 7.42 -42.98 15.16
N SER A 263 7.29 -43.28 16.45
CA SER A 263 8.17 -44.24 17.14
C SER A 263 7.68 -45.70 17.08
N GLY A 264 6.49 -45.96 16.50
CA GLY A 264 5.81 -47.26 16.61
C GLY A 264 5.82 -48.18 15.38
N SER A 265 6.45 -47.83 14.25
CA SER A 265 6.36 -48.66 13.04
C SER A 265 7.70 -48.86 12.33
N ASN A 266 8.53 -49.75 12.88
CA ASN A 266 9.52 -50.46 12.09
C ASN A 266 9.23 -51.97 12.19
N PRO A 267 8.66 -52.61 11.15
CA PRO A 267 8.60 -54.06 11.10
C PRO A 267 9.99 -54.59 10.74
N ASP A 268 10.58 -55.33 11.67
CA ASP A 268 11.85 -56.06 11.51
C ASP A 268 11.72 -57.12 10.39
N PRO A 269 12.57 -57.12 9.35
CA PRO A 269 12.58 -58.18 8.36
C PRO A 269 13.52 -59.31 8.81
N ARG A 270 12.94 -60.46 9.18
CA ARG A 270 13.63 -61.77 9.19
C ARG A 270 13.06 -62.68 8.11
#